data_AF-A0A950Z8B7-F1
#
_entry.id   AF-A0A950Z8B7-F1
#
_cell.length_a   1.000
_cell.length_b   1.000
_cell.length_c   1.000
_cell.angle_alpha   90.00
_cell.angle_beta   90.00
_cell.angle_gamma   90.00
#
_symmetry.space_group_name_H-M   'P 1'
#
loop_
_entity.id
_entity.type
_entity.pdbx_description
1 polymer ?
#
loop_
_entity_poly.entity_id
_entity_poly.type
_entity_poly.pdbx_seq_one_letter_code
_entity_poly.pdbx_strand_id
1 'polypeptide(L)'
;MRTTAVGLSLLQLVVGNASALPPQEQAAQSTAAPSTRTPIKHVIVIIGENRTFDHIFATYKPKAGETVDNLLSRHIIKADGTPGTNYSEAMQYTAVDTAEDGYQNSPMSKSIYSKLPPVLVGGPTNPPFSSLQDAQAAENGLAPEYYQYLTSGGTGQNSKTVDQRIPNNGNLPAGPFQLTSATLPYDSYTASPVHRFYQMWQQLDCNAAYGTQANPSGCQADLFPWVEVTIGAGSNGKAQPANF
;
A
#
# COMPACT_ATOMS: atom_id res chain seq x y z
N MET A 1 -24.94 -8.09 -53.87
CA MET A 1 -24.81 -7.03 -52.84
C MET A 1 -23.38 -7.10 -52.32
N ARG A 2 -22.35 -6.40 -52.83
CA ARG A 2 -22.17 -4.95 -53.08
C ARG A 2 -22.68 -4.17 -51.85
N THR A 3 -21.87 -3.49 -51.04
CA THR A 3 -20.65 -2.73 -51.36
C THR A 3 -19.87 -2.36 -50.09
N THR A 4 -18.55 -2.40 -50.20
CA THR A 4 -17.53 -1.74 -49.35
C THR A 4 -17.77 -0.24 -49.29
N ALA A 5 -17.53 0.40 -48.14
CA ALA A 5 -17.38 1.85 -48.06
C ALA A 5 -16.21 2.21 -47.12
N VAL A 6 -15.12 2.59 -47.77
CA VAL A 6 -13.94 3.26 -47.22
C VAL A 6 -14.37 4.67 -46.78
N GLY A 7 -14.18 5.00 -45.50
CA GLY A 7 -14.38 6.36 -45.01
C GLY A 7 -13.14 7.21 -45.27
N LEU A 8 -13.21 8.08 -46.27
CA LEU A 8 -12.21 9.12 -46.57
C LEU A 8 -12.03 10.07 -45.38
N SER A 9 -10.80 10.21 -44.90
CA SER A 9 -10.38 11.38 -44.13
C SER A 9 -10.24 12.57 -45.09
N LEU A 10 -11.22 13.49 -45.10
CA LEU A 10 -11.05 14.79 -45.74
C LEU A 10 -10.31 15.73 -44.79
N LEU A 11 -9.04 15.95 -45.09
CA LEU A 11 -8.25 17.06 -44.57
C LEU A 11 -8.71 18.34 -45.31
N GLN A 12 -9.51 19.18 -44.66
CA GLN A 12 -9.80 20.52 -45.17
C GLN A 12 -8.83 21.53 -44.56
N LEU A 13 -7.80 21.89 -45.34
CA LEU A 13 -7.10 23.16 -45.17
C LEU A 13 -8.01 24.27 -45.68
N VAL A 14 -8.58 25.06 -44.77
CA VAL A 14 -9.16 26.36 -45.11
C VAL A 14 -8.20 27.43 -44.61
N VAL A 15 -7.42 27.97 -45.55
CA VAL A 15 -6.79 29.29 -45.39
C VAL A 15 -7.89 30.30 -45.67
N GLY A 16 -8.43 30.91 -44.62
CA GLY A 16 -9.54 31.86 -44.69
C GLY A 16 -9.30 33.04 -43.77
N ASN A 17 -9.31 34.23 -44.37
CA ASN A 17 -8.99 35.53 -43.79
C ASN A 17 -9.62 35.79 -42.40
N ALA A 18 -8.80 36.29 -41.49
CA ALA A 18 -9.21 36.78 -40.18
C ALA A 18 -10.19 37.94 -40.31
N SER A 19 -11.47 37.66 -40.06
CA SER A 19 -12.44 38.65 -39.59
C SER A 19 -12.73 38.28 -38.15
N ALA A 20 -12.20 39.07 -37.21
CA ALA A 20 -12.40 38.87 -35.79
C ALA A 20 -13.88 39.09 -35.44
N LEU A 21 -14.65 38.01 -35.36
CA LEU A 21 -15.92 38.02 -34.64
C LEU A 21 -15.61 38.11 -33.14
N PRO A 22 -16.35 38.90 -32.36
CA PRO A 22 -16.20 38.90 -30.91
C PRO A 22 -16.45 37.48 -30.40
N PRO A 23 -15.69 37.02 -29.38
CA PRO A 23 -15.96 35.72 -28.78
C PRO A 23 -17.40 35.75 -28.25
N GLN A 24 -18.27 34.93 -28.83
CA GLN A 24 -19.52 34.60 -28.16
C GLN A 24 -19.10 33.84 -26.89
N GLU A 25 -19.37 34.43 -25.73
CA GLU A 25 -19.44 33.67 -24.48
C GLU A 25 -20.49 32.58 -24.70
N GLN A 26 -20.05 31.37 -25.03
CA GLN A 26 -20.82 30.18 -24.66
C GLN A 26 -20.91 30.26 -23.14
N ALA A 27 -22.04 30.76 -22.63
CA ALA A 27 -22.42 30.58 -21.26
C ALA A 27 -22.34 29.06 -21.03
N ALA A 28 -21.30 28.63 -20.32
CA ALA A 28 -21.23 27.27 -19.83
C ALA A 28 -22.51 27.09 -19.04
N GLN A 29 -23.45 26.31 -19.57
CA GLN A 29 -24.58 25.84 -18.81
C GLN A 29 -23.97 25.19 -17.57
N SER A 30 -24.09 25.87 -16.43
CA SER A 30 -23.74 25.30 -15.15
C SER A 30 -24.71 24.15 -14.95
N THR A 31 -24.32 22.97 -15.42
CA THR A 31 -25.00 21.73 -15.09
C THR A 31 -24.99 21.68 -13.58
N ALA A 32 -26.16 21.91 -12.97
CA ALA A 32 -26.31 21.93 -11.53
C ALA A 32 -25.66 20.66 -10.98
N ALA A 33 -24.65 20.83 -10.11
CA ALA A 33 -23.91 19.70 -9.57
C ALA A 33 -24.92 18.71 -8.96
N PRO A 34 -24.75 17.40 -9.20
CA PRO A 34 -25.71 16.40 -8.74
C PRO A 34 -25.97 16.55 -7.24
N SER A 35 -27.25 16.44 -6.86
CA SER A 35 -27.67 16.52 -5.47
C SER A 35 -27.01 15.39 -4.66
N THR A 36 -26.16 15.75 -3.71
CA THR A 36 -25.46 14.80 -2.84
C THR A 36 -26.34 14.49 -1.63
N ARG A 37 -26.35 13.24 -1.16
CA ARG A 37 -27.11 12.81 0.03
C ARG A 37 -26.71 13.58 1.31
N THR A 38 -25.47 14.06 1.36
CA THR A 38 -24.97 14.95 2.41
C THR A 38 -24.49 16.27 1.79
N PRO A 39 -24.36 17.37 2.56
CA PRO A 39 -23.80 18.62 2.06
C PRO A 39 -22.33 18.55 1.59
N ILE A 40 -21.62 17.45 1.86
CA ILE A 40 -20.21 17.26 1.49
C ILE A 40 -20.11 17.20 -0.03
N LYS A 41 -19.30 18.09 -0.63
CA LYS A 41 -19.09 18.17 -2.09
C LYS A 41 -17.77 17.57 -2.55
N HIS A 42 -16.74 17.63 -1.71
CA HIS A 42 -15.41 17.11 -1.99
C HIS A 42 -14.86 16.44 -0.73
N VAL A 43 -14.18 15.31 -0.91
CA VAL A 43 -13.44 14.62 0.13
C VAL A 43 -12.03 14.40 -0.40
N ILE A 44 -11.04 14.83 0.38
CA ILE A 44 -9.63 14.52 0.15
C ILE A 44 -9.20 13.62 1.30
N VAL A 45 -8.70 12.43 0.96
CA VAL A 45 -8.17 11.48 1.94
C VAL A 45 -6.67 11.37 1.69
N ILE A 46 -5.87 11.66 2.71
CA ILE A 46 -4.41 11.55 2.66
C ILE A 46 -4.02 10.37 3.56
N ILE A 47 -3.42 9.35 2.96
CA ILE A 47 -2.94 8.15 3.65
C ILE A 47 -1.43 8.07 3.42
N GLY A 48 -0.68 7.80 4.49
CA GLY A 48 0.77 7.62 4.39
C GLY A 48 1.13 6.48 3.44
N GLU A 49 2.22 6.63 2.70
CA GLU A 49 2.73 5.57 1.84
C GLU A 49 2.99 4.28 2.65
N ASN A 50 2.76 3.13 2.03
CA ASN A 50 2.97 1.80 2.62
C ASN A 50 2.16 1.54 3.92
N ARG A 51 1.13 2.35 4.22
CA ARG A 51 0.18 2.09 5.30
C ARG A 51 -1.06 1.40 4.75
N THR A 52 -1.13 0.09 4.95
CA THR A 52 -2.32 -0.71 4.59
C THR A 52 -3.50 -0.38 5.50
N PHE A 53 -4.69 -0.86 5.14
CA PHE A 53 -5.87 -0.77 5.98
C PHE A 53 -5.61 -1.30 7.41
N ASP A 54 -4.90 -2.41 7.54
CA ASP A 54 -4.59 -3.01 8.84
C ASP A 54 -3.68 -2.11 9.69
N HIS A 55 -2.76 -1.34 9.10
CA HIS A 55 -1.94 -0.40 9.87
C HIS A 55 -2.78 0.65 10.59
N ILE A 56 -3.86 1.10 9.95
CA ILE A 56 -4.67 2.23 10.40
C ILE A 56 -5.86 1.75 11.23
N PHE A 57 -6.45 0.61 10.83
CA PHE A 57 -7.74 0.17 11.33
C PHE A 57 -7.72 -1.21 12.00
N ALA A 58 -6.60 -1.93 12.12
CA ALA A 58 -6.60 -3.30 12.67
C ALA A 58 -7.31 -3.41 14.03
N THR A 59 -7.11 -2.44 14.93
CA THR A 59 -7.71 -2.41 16.28
C THR A 59 -8.82 -1.37 16.43
N TYR A 60 -9.21 -0.70 15.34
CA TYR A 60 -10.26 0.32 15.37
C TYR A 60 -11.60 -0.30 15.80
N LYS A 61 -12.32 0.41 16.67
CA LYS A 61 -13.68 0.05 17.07
C LYS A 61 -14.65 1.09 16.50
N PRO A 62 -15.59 0.68 15.64
CA PRO A 62 -16.55 1.59 15.04
C PRO A 62 -17.51 2.13 16.11
N LYS A 63 -18.14 3.29 15.84
CA LYS A 63 -19.16 3.83 16.73
C LYS A 63 -20.43 2.97 16.68
N ALA A 64 -21.33 3.16 17.64
CA ALA A 64 -22.60 2.44 17.66
C ALA A 64 -23.37 2.66 16.33
N GLY A 65 -23.80 1.56 15.70
CA GLY A 65 -24.50 1.57 14.41
C GLY A 65 -23.60 1.49 13.18
N GLU A 66 -22.27 1.52 13.36
CA GLU A 66 -21.28 1.32 12.30
C GLU A 66 -20.64 -0.07 12.41
N THR A 67 -20.12 -0.58 11.29
CA THR A 67 -19.41 -1.86 11.23
C THR A 67 -18.09 -1.69 10.49
N VAL A 68 -17.08 -2.48 10.86
CA VAL A 68 -15.79 -2.56 10.18
C VAL A 68 -15.40 -4.03 10.10
N ASP A 69 -14.76 -4.42 9.00
CA ASP A 69 -14.15 -5.74 8.84
C ASP A 69 -12.62 -5.60 8.94
N ASN A 70 -12.12 -5.59 10.17
CA ASN A 70 -10.69 -5.48 10.50
C ASN A 70 -10.21 -6.69 11.33
N LEU A 71 -8.89 -6.78 11.53
CA LEU A 71 -8.28 -7.88 12.29
C LEU A 71 -8.90 -8.09 13.67
N LEU A 72 -9.28 -7.03 14.37
CA LEU A 72 -9.93 -7.11 15.69
C LEU A 72 -11.36 -7.69 15.61
N SER A 73 -12.19 -7.18 14.69
CA SER A 73 -13.57 -7.62 14.49
C SER A 73 -13.65 -9.08 14.02
N ARG A 74 -12.63 -9.53 13.27
CA ARG A 74 -12.46 -10.92 12.83
C ARG A 74 -11.85 -11.83 13.88
N HIS A 75 -11.53 -11.31 15.07
CA HIS A 75 -10.84 -12.04 16.14
C HIS A 75 -9.48 -12.62 15.74
N ILE A 76 -8.83 -12.06 14.72
CA ILE A 76 -7.46 -12.41 14.32
C ILE A 76 -6.49 -11.87 15.37
N ILE A 77 -6.70 -10.65 15.85
CA ILE A 77 -5.94 -10.06 16.96
C ILE A 77 -6.85 -9.63 18.11
N LYS A 78 -6.25 -9.46 19.29
CA LYS A 78 -6.87 -8.79 20.45
C LYS A 78 -6.63 -7.28 20.37
N ALA A 79 -7.30 -6.54 21.26
CA ALA A 79 -7.17 -5.07 21.32
C ALA A 79 -5.76 -4.59 21.66
N ASP A 80 -4.94 -5.42 22.29
CA ASP A 80 -3.52 -5.16 22.59
C ASP A 80 -2.56 -5.58 21.45
N GLY A 81 -3.09 -6.02 20.30
CA GLY A 81 -2.33 -6.47 19.14
C GLY A 81 -1.81 -7.90 19.26
N THR A 82 -2.06 -8.62 20.36
CA THR A 82 -1.64 -10.03 20.50
C THR A 82 -2.55 -10.98 19.70
N PRO A 83 -2.09 -12.20 19.36
CA PRO A 83 -2.89 -13.18 18.65
C PRO A 83 -4.26 -13.45 19.29
N GLY A 84 -5.31 -13.42 18.47
CA GLY A 84 -6.69 -13.77 18.80
C GLY A 84 -7.03 -15.23 18.48
N THR A 85 -8.30 -15.60 18.59
CA THR A 85 -8.77 -16.98 18.37
C THR A 85 -8.70 -17.40 16.90
N ASN A 86 -8.80 -16.44 15.97
CA ASN A 86 -8.77 -16.68 14.53
C ASN A 86 -7.41 -16.29 13.91
N TYR A 87 -6.35 -16.20 14.72
CA TYR A 87 -5.03 -15.75 14.27
C TYR A 87 -4.49 -16.55 13.07
N SER A 88 -4.86 -17.83 12.97
CA SER A 88 -4.47 -18.70 11.87
C SER A 88 -4.92 -18.24 10.50
N GLU A 89 -5.98 -17.41 10.42
CA GLU A 89 -6.46 -16.86 9.15
C GLU A 89 -5.50 -15.83 8.52
N ALA A 90 -4.52 -15.34 9.27
CA ALA A 90 -3.56 -14.34 8.80
C ALA A 90 -2.10 -14.82 8.89
N MET A 91 -1.90 -16.13 9.07
CA MET A 91 -0.55 -16.71 9.07
C MET A 91 0.12 -16.52 7.70
N GLN A 92 1.43 -16.30 7.75
CA GLN A 92 2.29 -16.19 6.59
C GLN A 92 3.11 -17.48 6.47
N TYR A 93 3.52 -17.78 5.25
CA TYR A 93 4.18 -19.03 4.87
C TYR A 93 5.47 -18.74 4.11
N THR A 94 6.41 -19.68 4.22
CA THR A 94 7.46 -19.86 3.22
C THR A 94 6.91 -20.68 2.06
N ALA A 95 7.54 -20.56 0.90
CA ALA A 95 7.29 -21.42 -0.26
C ALA A 95 8.62 -21.90 -0.87
N VAL A 96 8.52 -22.81 -1.84
CA VAL A 96 9.67 -23.23 -2.66
C VAL A 96 9.41 -22.78 -4.10
N ASP A 97 10.32 -21.96 -4.62
CA ASP A 97 10.33 -21.48 -5.99
C ASP A 97 11.74 -21.72 -6.55
N THR A 98 11.84 -22.57 -7.58
CA THR A 98 13.12 -22.96 -8.18
C THR A 98 13.25 -22.36 -9.57
N ALA A 99 14.48 -22.03 -9.99
CA ALA A 99 14.70 -21.41 -11.29
C ALA A 99 14.28 -22.34 -12.45
N GLU A 100 14.33 -23.65 -12.23
CA GLU A 100 13.91 -24.70 -13.15
C GLU A 100 12.42 -24.63 -13.49
N ASP A 101 11.58 -24.25 -12.52
CA ASP A 101 10.14 -24.16 -12.71
C ASP A 101 9.70 -22.81 -13.33
N GLY A 102 10.62 -21.85 -13.43
CA GLY A 102 10.34 -20.48 -13.84
C GLY A 102 9.48 -19.73 -12.81
N TYR A 103 9.09 -18.49 -13.15
CA TYR A 103 8.25 -17.69 -12.25
C TYR A 103 6.90 -18.38 -11.98
N GLN A 104 6.58 -18.58 -10.70
CA GLN A 104 5.29 -19.10 -10.25
C GLN A 104 4.51 -18.02 -9.51
N ASN A 105 3.25 -17.80 -9.89
CA ASN A 105 2.36 -16.89 -9.15
C ASN A 105 1.97 -17.42 -7.77
N SER A 106 1.87 -18.74 -7.65
CA SER A 106 1.46 -19.44 -6.43
C SER A 106 2.44 -20.60 -6.21
N PRO A 107 3.65 -20.31 -5.70
CA PRO A 107 4.65 -21.33 -5.45
C PRO A 107 4.19 -22.27 -4.32
N MET A 108 4.38 -23.57 -4.54
CA MET A 108 3.87 -24.62 -3.67
C MET A 108 4.87 -24.97 -2.55
N SER A 109 4.69 -26.14 -1.92
CA SER A 109 5.53 -26.64 -0.82
C SER A 109 5.57 -25.69 0.38
N LYS A 110 4.40 -25.10 0.69
CA LYS A 110 4.28 -24.07 1.71
C LYS A 110 4.52 -24.61 3.11
N SER A 111 5.23 -23.86 3.92
CA SER A 111 5.44 -24.16 5.34
C SER A 111 5.17 -22.93 6.18
N ILE A 112 4.48 -23.10 7.31
CA ILE A 112 4.21 -21.99 8.22
C ILE A 112 5.51 -21.46 8.82
N TYR A 113 5.64 -20.14 8.95
CA TYR A 113 6.72 -19.55 9.73
C TYR A 113 6.60 -19.96 11.20
N SER A 114 7.70 -20.47 11.79
CA SER A 114 7.78 -20.62 13.25
C SER A 114 7.90 -19.25 13.94
N LYS A 115 8.61 -18.33 13.30
CA LYS A 115 8.73 -16.89 13.60
C LYS A 115 8.90 -16.15 12.29
N LEU A 116 8.37 -14.93 12.21
CA LEU A 116 8.66 -14.10 11.05
C LEU A 116 10.14 -13.67 11.03
N PRO A 117 10.71 -13.44 9.84
CA PRO A 117 12.00 -12.78 9.71
C PRO A 117 11.99 -11.41 10.42
N PRO A 118 13.11 -10.99 11.04
CA PRO A 118 13.18 -9.67 11.66
C PRO A 118 12.94 -8.55 10.66
N VAL A 119 12.16 -7.56 11.06
CA VAL A 119 11.94 -6.33 10.28
C VAL A 119 13.21 -5.48 10.33
N LEU A 120 13.71 -5.08 9.17
CA LEU A 120 14.89 -4.23 9.07
C LEU A 120 14.52 -2.75 9.01
N VAL A 121 15.44 -1.88 9.45
CA VAL A 121 15.33 -0.43 9.36
C VAL A 121 15.35 -0.02 7.88
N GLY A 122 14.24 0.58 7.44
CA GLY A 122 14.11 1.29 6.16
C GLY A 122 13.70 2.75 6.36
N GLY A 123 13.91 3.57 5.34
CA GLY A 123 13.69 5.03 5.42
C GLY A 123 14.90 5.81 5.95
N PRO A 124 14.80 7.15 6.01
CA PRO A 124 15.91 8.02 6.40
C PRO A 124 16.17 8.01 7.91
N THR A 125 17.44 8.06 8.32
CA THR A 125 17.83 8.15 9.74
C THR A 125 17.30 9.43 10.39
N ASN A 126 17.32 10.54 9.66
CA ASN A 126 16.84 11.85 10.11
C ASN A 126 15.53 12.21 9.40
N PRO A 127 14.68 13.06 10.00
CA PRO A 127 13.54 13.65 9.30
C PRO A 127 14.00 14.46 8.07
N PRO A 128 13.11 14.69 7.08
CA PRO A 128 13.46 15.43 5.87
C PRO A 128 13.79 16.90 6.14
N PHE A 129 13.22 17.49 7.20
CA PHE A 129 13.52 18.86 7.63
C PHE A 129 13.91 18.91 9.10
N SER A 130 14.87 19.78 9.44
CA SER A 130 15.31 20.00 10.82
C SER A 130 14.50 21.07 11.57
N SER A 131 13.66 21.84 10.87
CA SER A 131 12.84 22.89 11.46
C SER A 131 11.50 23.07 10.75
N LEU A 132 10.51 23.59 11.48
CA LEU A 132 9.20 23.94 10.92
C LEU A 132 9.31 25.01 9.82
N GLN A 133 10.25 25.94 9.98
CA GLN A 133 10.47 27.02 9.02
C GLN A 133 10.92 26.45 7.66
N ASP A 134 11.87 25.51 7.66
CA ASP A 134 12.35 24.88 6.44
C ASP A 134 11.26 24.03 5.78
N ALA A 135 10.48 23.31 6.58
CA ALA A 135 9.34 22.53 6.10
C ALA A 135 8.28 23.41 5.40
N GLN A 136 7.92 24.54 6.01
CA GLN A 136 6.95 25.50 5.45
C GLN A 136 7.48 26.28 4.24
N ALA A 137 8.81 26.40 4.12
CA ALA A 137 9.43 26.99 2.94
C ALA A 137 9.42 26.02 1.74
N ALA A 138 9.49 24.72 1.99
CA ALA A 138 9.54 23.68 0.97
C ALA A 138 8.17 23.14 0.54
N GLU A 139 7.19 23.14 1.44
CA GLU A 139 5.82 22.69 1.23
C GLU A 139 4.85 23.79 1.70
N ASN A 140 3.81 24.11 0.93
CA ASN A 140 2.88 25.21 1.23
C ASN A 140 1.39 24.84 1.09
N GLY A 141 1.08 23.58 0.77
CA GLY A 141 -0.28 23.06 0.57
C GLY A 141 -0.85 22.35 1.79
N LEU A 142 -0.05 22.08 2.83
CA LEU A 142 -0.52 21.43 4.05
C LEU A 142 -1.21 22.41 5.00
N ALA A 143 -2.20 21.92 5.76
CA ALA A 143 -2.75 22.69 6.87
C ALA A 143 -1.69 22.87 7.98
N PRO A 144 -1.72 23.99 8.74
CA PRO A 144 -0.66 24.36 9.67
C PRO A 144 -0.24 23.26 10.65
N GLU A 145 -1.19 22.46 11.12
CA GLU A 145 -1.00 21.38 12.10
C GLU A 145 -0.23 20.16 11.55
N TYR A 146 -0.05 20.04 10.23
CA TYR A 146 0.65 18.90 9.62
C TYR A 146 2.14 19.15 9.38
N TYR A 147 2.61 20.40 9.36
CA TYR A 147 4.03 20.70 9.10
C TYR A 147 4.99 20.08 10.13
N GLN A 148 4.54 19.89 11.37
CA GLN A 148 5.34 19.22 12.41
C GLN A 148 5.76 17.81 12.00
N TYR A 149 4.94 17.09 11.24
CA TYR A 149 5.26 15.73 10.80
C TYR A 149 6.34 15.67 9.73
N LEU A 150 6.65 16.79 9.08
CA LEU A 150 7.80 16.91 8.18
C LEU A 150 9.13 17.08 8.94
N THR A 151 9.07 17.33 10.25
CA THR A 151 10.23 17.54 11.12
C THR A 151 10.50 16.36 12.06
N SER A 152 9.73 15.28 11.91
CA SER A 152 9.79 14.08 12.77
C SER A 152 9.82 12.80 11.93
N GLY A 153 9.77 11.66 12.62
CA GLY A 153 9.61 10.34 12.00
C GLY A 153 10.89 9.65 11.52
N GLY A 154 12.04 10.35 11.48
CA GLY A 154 13.34 9.75 11.15
C GLY A 154 13.65 8.51 12.01
N THR A 155 14.32 7.51 11.44
CA THR A 155 14.47 6.22 12.12
C THR A 155 15.42 6.22 13.31
N GLY A 156 16.34 7.19 13.35
CA GLY A 156 17.40 7.26 14.35
C GLY A 156 18.38 6.07 14.33
N GLN A 157 18.31 5.21 13.31
CA GLN A 157 19.07 3.96 13.22
C GLN A 157 19.76 3.84 11.85
N ASN A 158 20.75 2.96 11.78
CA ASN A 158 21.41 2.60 10.54
C ASN A 158 20.46 1.76 9.67
N SER A 159 20.44 2.02 8.35
CA SER A 159 19.63 1.23 7.43
C SER A 159 20.13 -0.23 7.37
N LYS A 160 19.20 -1.16 7.08
CA LYS A 160 19.47 -2.61 6.92
C LYS A 160 19.95 -3.32 8.19
N THR A 161 19.77 -2.72 9.36
CA THR A 161 19.89 -3.43 10.65
C THR A 161 18.51 -3.81 11.17
N VAL A 162 18.42 -4.74 12.12
CA VAL A 162 17.15 -5.06 12.80
C VAL A 162 16.59 -3.80 13.47
N ASP A 163 15.34 -3.46 13.18
CA ASP A 163 14.69 -2.25 13.72
C ASP A 163 14.38 -2.43 15.21
N GLN A 164 15.11 -1.69 16.05
CA GLN A 164 14.99 -1.75 17.51
C GLN A 164 13.74 -1.02 18.04
N ARG A 165 13.01 -0.30 17.19
CA ARG A 165 11.77 0.38 17.58
C ARG A 165 10.57 -0.59 17.64
N ILE A 166 10.70 -1.76 17.01
CA ILE A 166 9.66 -2.80 16.99
C ILE A 166 9.87 -3.75 18.18
N PRO A 167 8.89 -3.87 19.09
CA PRO A 167 8.98 -4.80 20.21
C PRO A 167 9.12 -6.25 19.74
N ASN A 168 10.00 -7.02 20.37
CA ASN A 168 10.18 -8.45 20.08
C ASN A 168 10.51 -8.78 18.62
N ASN A 169 11.20 -7.89 17.89
CA ASN A 169 11.48 -8.06 16.46
C ASN A 169 12.23 -9.38 16.10
N GLY A 170 13.01 -9.93 17.02
CA GLY A 170 13.65 -11.26 16.84
C GLY A 170 12.75 -12.47 17.16
N ASN A 171 11.50 -12.25 17.54
CA ASN A 171 10.56 -13.27 17.98
C ASN A 171 9.11 -12.93 17.58
N LEU A 172 8.93 -12.43 16.36
CA LEU A 172 7.63 -12.05 15.84
C LEU A 172 6.77 -13.29 15.55
N PRO A 173 5.46 -13.24 15.87
CA PRO A 173 4.54 -14.33 15.56
C PRO A 173 4.35 -14.44 14.04
N ALA A 174 3.89 -15.60 13.56
CA ALA A 174 3.84 -15.97 12.13
C ALA A 174 2.87 -15.16 11.24
N GLY A 175 2.40 -13.99 11.67
CA GLY A 175 1.29 -13.25 11.05
C GLY A 175 1.28 -11.80 11.56
N PRO A 176 0.12 -11.14 11.66
CA PRO A 176 0.05 -9.76 12.13
C PRO A 176 0.68 -9.58 13.51
N PHE A 177 1.46 -8.52 13.66
CA PHE A 177 2.08 -8.14 14.92
C PHE A 177 1.98 -6.63 15.13
N GLN A 178 2.11 -6.21 16.39
CA GLN A 178 2.03 -4.81 16.76
C GLN A 178 3.26 -4.05 16.24
N LEU A 179 3.07 -3.25 15.19
CA LEU A 179 4.14 -2.44 14.60
C LEU A 179 4.40 -1.19 15.45
N THR A 180 3.37 -0.39 15.73
CA THR A 180 3.55 0.88 16.45
C THR A 180 3.93 0.66 17.90
N SER A 181 4.82 1.50 18.42
CA SER A 181 5.30 1.49 19.80
C SER A 181 5.57 2.91 20.27
N ALA A 182 6.01 3.09 21.53
CA ALA A 182 6.44 4.40 22.02
C ALA A 182 7.62 4.99 21.23
N THR A 183 8.41 4.15 20.56
CA THR A 183 9.57 4.56 19.74
C THR A 183 9.32 4.42 18.24
N LEU A 184 8.14 3.92 17.84
CA LEU A 184 7.65 3.87 16.47
C LEU A 184 6.22 4.44 16.38
N PRO A 185 6.03 5.76 16.60
CA PRO A 185 4.74 6.41 16.39
C PRO A 185 4.32 6.38 14.90
N TYR A 186 3.06 6.72 14.64
CA TYR A 186 2.43 6.62 13.31
C TYR A 186 3.20 7.36 12.19
N ASP A 187 3.76 8.52 12.50
CA ASP A 187 4.53 9.37 11.58
C ASP A 187 5.97 8.86 11.37
N SER A 188 6.38 7.77 12.01
CA SER A 188 7.70 7.18 11.79
C SER A 188 7.84 6.58 10.41
N TYR A 189 8.97 6.88 9.75
CA TYR A 189 9.41 6.15 8.58
C TYR A 189 9.65 4.68 8.95
N THR A 190 9.06 3.80 8.14
CA THR A 190 9.21 2.35 8.21
C THR A 190 9.74 1.82 6.88
N ALA A 191 10.22 0.58 6.88
CA ALA A 191 10.56 -0.10 5.65
C ALA A 191 9.35 -0.26 4.73
N SER A 192 9.64 -0.43 3.45
CA SER A 192 8.66 -0.67 2.38
C SER A 192 8.74 -2.14 1.97
N PRO A 193 7.60 -2.81 1.72
CA PRO A 193 7.62 -4.18 1.19
C PRO A 193 8.11 -4.21 -0.28
N VAL A 194 8.20 -5.39 -0.89
CA VAL A 194 8.49 -5.47 -2.33
C VAL A 194 7.37 -4.81 -3.16
N HIS A 195 7.70 -3.74 -3.89
CA HIS A 195 6.80 -3.03 -4.82
C HIS A 195 7.12 -3.33 -6.29
N ARG A 196 6.95 -4.58 -6.72
CA ARG A 196 7.15 -4.99 -8.13
C ARG A 196 6.05 -5.88 -8.61
N PHE A 197 5.61 -5.69 -9.86
CA PHE A 197 4.44 -6.38 -10.41
C PHE A 197 4.45 -7.88 -10.12
N TYR A 198 5.45 -8.63 -10.59
CA TYR A 198 5.51 -10.08 -10.40
C TYR A 198 5.66 -10.50 -8.93
N GLN A 199 6.49 -9.82 -8.15
CA GLN A 199 6.63 -10.15 -6.73
C GLN A 199 5.36 -9.84 -5.93
N MET A 200 4.66 -8.74 -6.21
CA MET A 200 3.38 -8.41 -5.58
C MET A 200 2.31 -9.46 -5.92
N TRP A 201 2.32 -9.96 -7.14
CA TRP A 201 1.47 -11.08 -7.54
C TRP A 201 1.80 -12.37 -6.76
N GLN A 202 3.09 -12.69 -6.59
CA GLN A 202 3.54 -13.79 -5.72
C GLN A 202 3.15 -13.59 -4.25
N GLN A 203 3.24 -12.37 -3.70
CA GLN A 203 2.84 -12.07 -2.32
C GLN A 203 1.36 -12.41 -2.06
N LEU A 204 0.51 -12.21 -3.07
CA LEU A 204 -0.92 -12.49 -3.00
C LEU A 204 -1.26 -13.98 -3.11
N ASP A 205 -0.35 -14.82 -3.62
CA ASP A 205 -0.51 -16.27 -3.76
C ASP A 205 -1.85 -16.66 -4.41
N CYS A 206 -2.17 -16.06 -5.56
CA CYS A 206 -3.45 -16.32 -6.23
C CYS A 206 -3.42 -17.62 -7.03
N ASN A 207 -4.35 -18.53 -6.72
CA ASN A 207 -4.49 -19.81 -7.42
C ASN A 207 -5.96 -20.13 -7.66
N ALA A 208 -6.33 -20.51 -8.88
CA ALA A 208 -7.70 -20.89 -9.20
C ALA A 208 -8.19 -22.09 -8.35
N ALA A 209 -7.27 -22.97 -7.92
CA ALA A 209 -7.60 -24.08 -7.02
C ALA A 209 -8.01 -23.63 -5.60
N TYR A 210 -7.66 -22.40 -5.20
CA TYR A 210 -8.06 -21.80 -3.92
C TYR A 210 -9.37 -21.00 -4.04
N GLY A 211 -9.90 -20.86 -5.26
CA GLY A 211 -11.11 -20.08 -5.52
C GLY A 211 -12.32 -20.64 -4.79
N THR A 212 -13.03 -19.75 -4.07
CA THR A 212 -14.31 -20.06 -3.43
C THR A 212 -15.31 -18.95 -3.72
N GLN A 213 -16.60 -19.15 -3.37
CA GLN A 213 -17.59 -18.07 -3.50
C GLN A 213 -17.24 -16.84 -2.65
N ALA A 214 -16.61 -17.04 -1.49
CA ALA A 214 -16.19 -15.96 -0.59
C ALA A 214 -14.83 -15.36 -0.98
N ASN A 215 -13.97 -16.12 -1.67
CA ASN A 215 -12.69 -15.68 -2.19
C ASN A 215 -12.57 -16.06 -3.69
N PRO A 216 -13.23 -15.32 -4.60
CA PRO A 216 -13.30 -15.70 -6.01
C PRO A 216 -11.97 -15.54 -6.75
N SER A 217 -11.05 -14.71 -6.25
CA SER A 217 -9.71 -14.58 -6.82
C SER A 217 -8.78 -15.73 -6.43
N GLY A 218 -9.11 -16.47 -5.36
CA GLY A 218 -8.24 -17.50 -4.81
C GLY A 218 -6.92 -16.97 -4.28
N CYS A 219 -6.82 -15.67 -4.00
CA CYS A 219 -5.62 -15.07 -3.41
C CYS A 219 -5.63 -15.28 -1.89
N GLN A 220 -4.53 -15.79 -1.34
CA GLN A 220 -4.41 -16.04 0.10
C GLN A 220 -3.67 -14.92 0.84
N ALA A 221 -2.89 -14.09 0.13
CA ALA A 221 -2.15 -12.96 0.71
C ALA A 221 -1.22 -13.36 1.87
N ASP A 222 -0.52 -14.49 1.70
CA ASP A 222 0.17 -15.18 2.79
C ASP A 222 1.65 -15.50 2.50
N LEU A 223 2.24 -14.85 1.48
CA LEU A 223 3.65 -14.99 1.12
C LEU A 223 4.46 -13.68 1.25
N PHE A 224 3.93 -12.65 1.94
CA PHE A 224 4.58 -11.33 2.01
C PHE A 224 6.01 -11.38 2.56
N PRO A 225 6.28 -11.99 3.74
CA PRO A 225 7.63 -12.08 4.29
C PRO A 225 8.54 -12.94 3.45
N TRP A 226 8.01 -14.01 2.84
CA TRP A 226 8.79 -14.93 2.03
C TRP A 226 9.31 -14.27 0.75
N VAL A 227 8.45 -13.54 0.03
CA VAL A 227 8.87 -12.77 -1.14
C VAL A 227 9.89 -11.70 -0.75
N GLU A 228 9.69 -11.03 0.38
CA GLU A 228 10.60 -10.01 0.88
C GLU A 228 12.00 -10.57 1.13
N VAL A 229 12.15 -11.67 1.87
CA VAL A 229 13.48 -12.22 2.17
C VAL A 229 14.11 -12.98 1.01
N THR A 230 13.31 -13.45 0.04
CA THR A 230 13.84 -14.18 -1.12
C THR A 230 14.36 -13.24 -2.20
N ILE A 231 13.62 -12.14 -2.46
CA ILE A 231 13.95 -11.21 -3.55
C ILE A 231 14.56 -9.92 -3.00
N GLY A 232 14.07 -9.40 -1.88
CA GLY A 232 14.46 -8.11 -1.29
C GLY A 232 13.78 -6.90 -1.94
N ALA A 233 13.41 -5.91 -1.12
CA ALA A 233 12.97 -4.60 -1.61
C ALA A 233 14.00 -3.98 -2.57
N GLY A 234 13.56 -3.64 -3.79
CA GLY A 234 14.38 -2.93 -4.79
C GLY A 234 15.43 -3.77 -5.54
N SER A 235 15.50 -5.09 -5.34
CA SER A 235 16.48 -5.98 -6.00
C SER A 235 16.52 -5.88 -7.51
N ASN A 236 17.64 -5.72 -8.18
CA ASN A 236 17.68 -5.71 -9.67
C ASN A 236 17.42 -7.08 -10.34
N GLY A 237 16.91 -8.08 -9.60
CA GLY A 237 16.68 -9.43 -10.10
C GLY A 237 17.93 -10.33 -10.03
N LYS A 238 19.04 -9.83 -9.49
CA LYS A 238 20.21 -10.65 -9.14
C LYS A 238 19.99 -11.31 -7.78
N ALA A 239 20.67 -12.44 -7.55
CA ALA A 239 20.68 -13.11 -6.27
C ALA A 239 21.13 -12.15 -5.15
N GLN A 240 20.40 -12.16 -4.04
CA GLN A 240 20.81 -11.42 -2.85
C GLN A 240 22.05 -12.06 -2.21
N PRO A 241 22.88 -11.27 -1.50
CA PRO A 241 23.95 -11.81 -0.68
C PRO A 241 23.42 -12.81 0.35
N ALA A 242 24.28 -13.75 0.78
CA ALA A 242 23.93 -14.65 1.88
C ALA A 242 23.60 -13.84 3.15
N ASN A 243 22.48 -14.20 3.81
CA ASN A 243 21.96 -13.57 5.03
C ASN A 243 21.40 -12.14 4.86
N PHE A 244 20.86 -11.81 3.68
CA PHE A 244 20.04 -10.61 3.47
C PHE A 244 18.64 -10.78 4.07
#